data_AF-A0A1C5ABX4-F1
#
_entry.id   AF-A0A1C5ABX4-F1
#
_cell.length_a   1.000
_cell.length_b   1.000
_cell.length_c   1.000
_cell.angle_alpha   90.00
_cell.angle_beta   90.00
_cell.angle_gamma   90.00
#
_symmetry.space_group_name_H-M   'P 1'
#
loop_
_entity.id
_entity.type
_entity.pdbx_description
1 polymer ?
#
loop_
_entity_poly.entity_id
_entity_poly.type
_entity_poly.pdbx_seq_one_letter_code
_entity_poly.pdbx_strand_id
1 'polypeptide(L)'
;MGVPGLLERMDDRQVIESADFTLADNWCGGFYELALELGDTSDVRLEAALGALWSAAGVEGCYGSRWTPATSQEVVPCTLASLERSSHLYGVVPLPNGAPMVCGVVAVREDNGPDWLDFYLPLGALGRADPRSHEHMAGDPDQNSASLAWRRPIDDWLADLGARVYTAVDFRLGLIGNEVSGQIDATTFAADPPTHHSIGYLIPREGQLRYLPATE
;
A
#
# COMPACT_ATOMS: atom_id res chain seq x y z
N MET A 1 -57.01 -17.66 -11.46
CA MET A 1 -56.33 -17.98 -10.19
C MET A 1 -55.16 -18.90 -10.51
N GLY A 2 -53.96 -18.50 -10.14
CA GLY A 2 -52.74 -19.29 -10.34
C GLY A 2 -51.56 -18.39 -10.75
N VAL A 3 -50.91 -17.76 -9.76
CA VAL A 3 -49.59 -17.16 -9.93
C VAL A 3 -48.61 -18.05 -9.16
N PRO A 4 -47.75 -18.83 -9.82
CA PRO A 4 -46.53 -19.36 -9.23
C PRO A 4 -45.43 -18.31 -9.43
N GLY A 5 -44.85 -17.71 -8.39
CA GLY A 5 -43.83 -18.32 -7.52
C GLY A 5 -42.50 -17.62 -7.86
N LEU A 6 -42.19 -16.46 -7.27
CA LEU A 6 -41.30 -16.29 -6.11
C LEU A 6 -40.21 -17.37 -5.97
N LEU A 7 -39.20 -17.32 -6.84
CA LEU A 7 -37.83 -17.83 -6.72
C LEU A 7 -37.06 -17.05 -7.79
N GLU A 8 -35.98 -16.31 -7.55
CA GLU A 8 -34.84 -16.54 -6.67
C GLU A 8 -34.37 -15.23 -6.02
N ARG A 9 -34.13 -15.24 -4.71
CA ARG A 9 -33.16 -14.36 -4.08
C ARG A 9 -31.88 -15.18 -3.94
N MET A 10 -30.87 -14.88 -4.75
CA MET A 10 -29.52 -15.42 -4.61
C MET A 10 -28.50 -14.29 -4.86
N ASP A 11 -28.05 -13.71 -3.75
CA ASP A 11 -26.74 -13.05 -3.54
C ASP A 11 -26.28 -11.94 -4.51
N ASP A 12 -26.99 -10.80 -4.53
CA ASP A 12 -26.49 -9.53 -5.07
C ASP A 12 -25.51 -8.84 -4.09
N ARG A 13 -24.47 -9.54 -3.63
CA ARG A 13 -23.29 -8.82 -3.16
C ARG A 13 -22.62 -8.26 -4.41
N GLN A 14 -22.97 -7.02 -4.73
CA GLN A 14 -22.29 -6.25 -5.77
C GLN A 14 -20.78 -6.35 -5.51
N VAL A 15 -20.06 -7.02 -6.41
CA VAL A 15 -18.60 -7.11 -6.34
C VAL A 15 -18.10 -5.69 -6.42
N ILE A 16 -17.41 -5.24 -5.36
CA ILE A 16 -16.79 -3.92 -5.36
C ILE A 16 -15.58 -4.01 -6.26
N GLU A 17 -15.65 -3.40 -7.44
CA GLU A 17 -14.64 -3.58 -8.50
C GLU A 17 -13.22 -3.31 -8.03
N SER A 18 -12.99 -2.27 -7.22
CA SER A 18 -11.67 -1.93 -6.66
C SER A 18 -11.10 -3.01 -5.75
N ALA A 19 -11.94 -3.89 -5.19
CA ALA A 19 -11.57 -5.01 -4.33
C ALA A 19 -11.56 -6.37 -5.07
N ASP A 20 -11.81 -6.38 -6.38
CA ASP A 20 -11.77 -7.59 -7.19
C ASP A 20 -10.33 -7.94 -7.59
N PHE A 21 -9.83 -9.05 -7.06
CA PHE A 21 -8.51 -9.60 -7.41
C PHE A 21 -8.41 -9.94 -8.89
N THR A 22 -9.48 -10.47 -9.48
CA THR A 22 -9.46 -11.02 -10.84
C THR A 22 -9.68 -9.98 -11.93
N LEU A 23 -10.08 -8.76 -11.57
CA LEU A 23 -10.15 -7.66 -12.50
C LEU A 23 -8.73 -7.20 -12.86
N ALA A 24 -8.21 -7.65 -14.00
CA ALA A 24 -6.83 -7.39 -14.42
C ALA A 24 -6.45 -5.90 -14.38
N ASP A 25 -7.38 -5.02 -14.76
CA ASP A 25 -7.19 -3.56 -14.77
C ASP A 25 -6.85 -3.00 -13.39
N ASN A 26 -7.24 -3.66 -12.30
CA ASN A 26 -6.87 -3.22 -10.95
C ASN A 26 -5.37 -3.20 -10.73
N TRP A 27 -4.62 -4.09 -11.40
CA TRP A 27 -3.19 -4.29 -11.21
C TRP A 27 -2.33 -3.57 -12.25
N CYS A 28 -2.93 -2.67 -13.02
CA CYS A 28 -2.27 -1.88 -14.07
C CYS A 28 -1.95 -0.46 -13.59
N GLY A 29 -1.02 0.21 -14.28
CA GLY A 29 -0.75 1.64 -14.12
C GLY A 29 0.33 2.00 -13.10
N GLY A 30 0.91 1.03 -12.40
CA GLY A 30 1.91 1.25 -11.35
C GLY A 30 1.31 1.15 -9.95
N PHE A 31 2.04 1.66 -8.97
CA PHE A 31 1.71 1.51 -7.54
C PHE A 31 1.90 2.82 -6.77
N TYR A 32 0.93 3.13 -5.89
CA TYR A 32 1.09 4.14 -4.85
C TYR A 32 1.51 3.45 -3.56
N GLU A 33 2.57 3.88 -2.92
CA GLU A 33 3.29 3.04 -1.96
C GLU A 33 3.63 3.79 -0.67
N LEU A 34 3.72 3.01 0.41
CA LEU A 34 4.55 3.28 1.56
C LEU A 34 5.74 2.32 1.51
N ALA A 35 6.94 2.85 1.26
CA ALA A 35 8.19 2.09 1.26
C ALA A 35 8.98 2.38 2.54
N LEU A 36 9.33 1.35 3.31
CA LEU A 36 10.05 1.48 4.57
C LEU A 36 11.44 0.84 4.48
N GLU A 37 12.50 1.64 4.57
CA GLU A 37 13.88 1.16 4.66
C GLU A 37 14.17 0.66 6.08
N LEU A 38 14.09 -0.66 6.29
CA LEU A 38 14.23 -1.25 7.63
C LEU A 38 15.68 -1.27 8.12
N GLY A 39 16.65 -1.15 7.21
CA GLY A 39 18.09 -1.19 7.46
C GLY A 39 18.71 -2.53 7.06
N ASP A 40 19.84 -2.89 7.66
CA ASP A 40 20.58 -4.12 7.27
C ASP A 40 19.70 -5.37 7.36
N THR A 41 19.95 -6.34 6.49
CA THR A 41 19.13 -7.54 6.33
C THR A 41 18.81 -8.23 7.65
N SER A 42 17.52 -8.40 7.92
CA SER A 42 17.04 -8.98 9.17
C SER A 42 15.64 -9.56 9.05
N ASP A 43 15.55 -10.88 8.93
CA ASP A 43 14.27 -11.61 8.86
C ASP A 43 13.32 -11.26 10.01
N VAL A 44 13.86 -11.13 11.24
CA VAL A 44 13.07 -10.78 12.43
C VAL A 44 12.47 -9.38 12.31
N ARG A 45 13.25 -8.41 11.82
CA ARG A 45 12.79 -7.02 11.65
C ARG A 45 11.75 -6.93 10.55
N LEU A 46 12.01 -7.59 9.43
CA LEU A 46 11.14 -7.64 8.27
C LEU A 46 9.79 -8.29 8.60
N GLU A 47 9.80 -9.43 9.29
CA GLU A 47 8.56 -10.10 9.72
C GLU A 47 7.77 -9.26 10.74
N ALA A 48 8.44 -8.62 11.70
CA ALA A 48 7.79 -7.74 12.66
C ALA A 48 7.17 -6.50 12.00
N ALA A 49 7.87 -5.88 11.04
CA ALA A 49 7.37 -4.76 10.26
C ALA A 49 6.17 -5.17 9.39
N LEU A 50 6.24 -6.31 8.71
CA LEU A 50 5.15 -6.89 7.93
C LEU A 50 3.89 -7.06 8.78
N GLY A 51 4.02 -7.73 9.93
CA GLY A 51 2.88 -7.97 10.83
C GLY A 51 2.28 -6.68 11.38
N ALA A 52 3.12 -5.73 11.80
CA ALA A 52 2.67 -4.44 12.29
C ALA A 52 1.92 -3.64 11.21
N LEU A 53 2.46 -3.60 9.99
CA LEU A 53 1.88 -2.88 8.86
C LEU A 53 0.54 -3.48 8.43
N TRP A 54 0.50 -4.81 8.23
CA TRP A 54 -0.71 -5.52 7.80
C TRP A 54 -1.86 -5.34 8.80
N SER A 55 -1.55 -5.43 10.10
CA SER A 55 -2.52 -5.21 11.17
C SER A 55 -2.93 -3.73 11.29
N ALA A 56 -1.99 -2.79 11.16
CA ALA A 56 -2.27 -1.35 11.29
C ALA A 56 -3.17 -0.84 10.15
N ALA A 57 -2.94 -1.35 8.93
CA ALA A 57 -3.75 -1.04 7.76
C ALA A 57 -5.16 -1.64 7.83
N GLY A 58 -5.40 -2.61 8.72
CA GLY A 58 -6.68 -3.30 8.80
C GLY A 58 -6.95 -4.13 7.54
N VAL A 59 -5.91 -4.76 6.99
CA VAL A 59 -6.04 -5.56 5.77
C VAL A 59 -6.89 -6.80 6.06
N GLU A 60 -7.94 -6.96 5.27
CA GLU A 60 -8.80 -8.14 5.27
C GLU A 60 -8.19 -9.23 4.39
N GLY A 61 -8.00 -10.40 5.00
CA GLY A 61 -7.36 -11.54 4.35
C GLY A 61 -5.85 -11.39 4.20
N CYS A 62 -5.22 -12.47 3.73
CA CYS A 62 -3.81 -12.49 3.37
C CYS A 62 -3.64 -13.63 2.37
N TYR A 63 -3.24 -13.27 1.15
CA TYR A 63 -3.37 -14.13 -0.01
C TYR A 63 -2.07 -14.17 -0.79
N GLY A 64 -1.72 -15.33 -1.35
CA GLY A 64 -0.51 -15.51 -2.15
C GLY A 64 -0.71 -15.28 -3.64
N SER A 65 -1.94 -15.07 -4.11
CA SER A 65 -2.26 -14.91 -5.53
C SER A 65 -3.16 -13.72 -5.76
N ARG A 66 -2.74 -12.82 -6.66
CA ARG A 66 -3.61 -11.76 -7.20
C ARG A 66 -4.54 -12.22 -8.32
N TRP A 67 -4.40 -13.45 -8.81
CA TRP A 67 -5.15 -13.96 -9.97
C TRP A 67 -6.35 -14.83 -9.59
N THR A 68 -6.61 -14.97 -8.29
CA THR A 68 -7.65 -15.84 -7.77
C THR A 68 -8.60 -15.01 -6.92
N PRO A 69 -9.94 -15.18 -7.05
CA PRO A 69 -10.88 -14.49 -6.18
C PRO A 69 -10.58 -14.79 -4.71
N ALA A 70 -10.69 -13.79 -3.84
CA ALA A 70 -10.46 -13.94 -2.39
C ALA A 70 -11.33 -15.07 -1.76
N THR A 71 -12.53 -15.28 -2.29
CA THR A 71 -13.47 -16.34 -1.87
C THR A 71 -13.08 -17.75 -2.30
N SER A 72 -12.15 -17.88 -3.25
CA SER A 72 -11.74 -19.14 -3.87
C SER A 72 -10.30 -19.55 -3.57
N GLN A 73 -9.57 -18.77 -2.77
CA GLN A 73 -8.20 -19.07 -2.36
C GLN A 73 -8.06 -19.18 -0.85
N GLU A 74 -7.09 -19.98 -0.42
CA GLU A 74 -6.76 -20.16 0.99
C GLU A 74 -6.10 -18.90 1.55
N VAL A 75 -6.53 -18.50 2.76
CA VAL A 75 -5.84 -17.46 3.52
C VAL A 75 -4.52 -18.03 4.03
N VAL A 76 -3.41 -17.39 3.68
CA VAL A 76 -2.08 -17.75 4.18
C VAL A 76 -1.74 -16.95 5.45
N PRO A 77 -0.84 -17.46 6.31
CA PRO A 77 -0.33 -16.66 7.42
C PRO A 77 0.43 -15.42 6.92
N CYS A 78 0.16 -14.24 7.49
CA CYS A 78 0.94 -13.03 7.26
C CYS A 78 2.30 -13.15 7.96
N THR A 79 3.26 -13.75 7.27
CA THR A 79 4.61 -14.07 7.76
C THR A 79 5.62 -13.88 6.64
N LEU A 80 6.88 -13.71 6.99
CA LEU A 80 7.96 -13.59 6.01
C LEU A 80 8.05 -14.84 5.13
N ALA A 81 7.89 -16.03 5.72
CA ALA A 81 7.91 -17.28 4.97
C ALA A 81 6.81 -17.35 3.89
N SER A 82 5.61 -16.81 4.16
CA SER A 82 4.55 -16.73 3.14
C SER A 82 4.88 -15.70 2.07
N LEU A 83 5.43 -14.55 2.47
CA LEU A 83 5.86 -13.50 1.55
C LEU A 83 6.93 -14.02 0.58
N GLU A 84 7.95 -14.71 1.06
CA GLU A 84 9.03 -15.28 0.24
C GLU A 84 8.52 -16.37 -0.71
N ARG A 85 7.57 -17.21 -0.27
CA ARG A 85 6.97 -18.25 -1.12
C ARG A 85 6.12 -17.67 -2.26
N SER A 86 5.44 -16.56 -2.03
CA SER A 86 4.51 -15.96 -2.98
C SER A 86 5.06 -14.74 -3.71
N SER A 87 6.28 -14.31 -3.37
CA SER A 87 6.91 -13.02 -3.71
C SER A 87 6.17 -11.78 -3.18
N HIS A 88 4.84 -11.82 -3.15
CA HIS A 88 3.96 -10.77 -2.64
C HIS A 88 2.89 -11.40 -1.75
N LEU A 89 2.37 -10.62 -0.82
CA LEU A 89 1.10 -10.92 -0.16
C LEU A 89 0.07 -9.88 -0.58
N TYR A 90 -1.17 -10.31 -0.70
CA TYR A 90 -2.29 -9.50 -1.18
C TYR A 90 -3.45 -9.52 -0.18
N GLY A 91 -4.26 -8.47 -0.18
CA GLY A 91 -5.43 -8.36 0.67
C GLY A 91 -6.38 -7.27 0.20
N VAL A 92 -7.39 -6.97 1.02
CA VAL A 92 -8.30 -5.83 0.80
C VAL A 92 -8.15 -4.85 1.95
N VAL A 93 -8.01 -3.56 1.66
CA VAL A 93 -7.84 -2.52 2.66
C VAL A 93 -8.93 -1.45 2.51
N PRO A 94 -9.49 -0.91 3.62
CA PRO A 94 -10.33 0.27 3.55
C PRO A 94 -9.47 1.53 3.36
N LEU A 95 -9.75 2.30 2.30
CA LEU A 95 -9.17 3.63 2.13
C LEU A 95 -9.73 4.63 3.16
N PRO A 96 -9.09 5.81 3.31
CA PRO A 96 -9.59 6.88 4.19
C PRO A 96 -11.02 7.34 3.88
N ASN A 97 -11.47 7.21 2.62
CA ASN A 97 -12.84 7.50 2.19
C ASN A 97 -13.82 6.33 2.48
N GLY A 98 -13.35 5.23 3.05
CA GLY A 98 -14.10 4.02 3.36
C GLY A 98 -14.25 3.03 2.20
N ALA A 99 -13.77 3.35 0.99
CA ALA A 99 -13.85 2.45 -0.14
C ALA A 99 -12.87 1.28 0.04
N PRO A 100 -13.31 0.02 -0.11
CA PRO A 100 -12.40 -1.11 -0.06
C PRO A 100 -11.66 -1.26 -1.38
N MET A 101 -10.38 -1.61 -1.33
CA MET A 101 -9.59 -1.89 -2.53
C MET A 101 -8.57 -3.00 -2.30
N VAL A 102 -8.17 -3.67 -3.38
CA VAL A 102 -7.04 -4.59 -3.34
C VAL A 102 -5.76 -3.83 -2.98
N CYS A 103 -4.90 -4.46 -2.19
CA CYS A 103 -3.56 -3.96 -1.87
C CYS A 103 -2.56 -5.11 -1.92
N GLY A 104 -1.28 -4.79 -1.81
CA GLY A 104 -0.27 -5.81 -1.57
C GLY A 104 0.93 -5.31 -0.80
N VAL A 105 1.80 -6.24 -0.46
CA VAL A 105 3.10 -5.97 0.16
C VAL A 105 4.17 -6.85 -0.47
N VAL A 106 5.35 -6.30 -0.63
CA VAL A 106 6.57 -6.99 -1.09
C VAL A 106 7.74 -6.61 -0.20
N ALA A 107 8.70 -7.52 -0.07
CA ALA A 107 9.99 -7.23 0.53
C ALA A 107 11.04 -7.14 -0.59
N VAL A 108 11.82 -6.07 -0.59
CA VAL A 108 12.96 -5.91 -1.50
C VAL A 108 14.23 -6.00 -0.67
N ARG A 109 15.07 -6.99 -0.97
CA ARG A 109 16.39 -7.13 -0.35
C ARG A 109 17.43 -6.77 -1.39
N GLU A 110 18.12 -5.66 -1.18
CA GLU A 110 19.15 -5.19 -2.10
C GLU A 110 20.48 -5.94 -1.90
N ASP A 111 21.22 -6.15 -2.99
CA ASP A 111 22.56 -6.75 -2.92
C ASP A 111 23.54 -5.84 -2.17
N ASN A 112 23.89 -6.22 -0.94
CA ASN A 112 24.67 -5.39 0.00
C ASN A 112 24.00 -4.07 0.38
N GLY A 113 22.67 -3.99 0.24
CA GLY A 113 21.87 -2.84 0.66
C GLY A 113 20.92 -3.17 1.81
N PRO A 114 20.03 -2.24 2.19
CA PRO A 114 19.04 -2.46 3.21
C PRO A 114 17.89 -3.38 2.72
N ASP A 115 17.16 -3.94 3.68
CA ASP A 115 15.83 -4.50 3.44
C ASP A 115 14.82 -3.36 3.36
N TRP A 116 13.95 -3.42 2.36
CA TRP A 116 12.77 -2.58 2.21
C TRP A 116 11.50 -3.41 2.35
N LEU A 117 10.47 -2.79 2.94
CA LEU A 117 9.11 -3.31 2.94
C LEU A 117 8.19 -2.30 2.25
N ASP A 118 7.61 -2.72 1.13
CA ASP A 118 6.79 -1.87 0.27
C ASP A 118 5.35 -2.33 0.37
N PHE A 119 4.50 -1.53 1.02
CA PHE A 119 3.05 -1.70 0.98
C PHE A 119 2.47 -0.81 -0.10
N TYR A 120 1.70 -1.40 -1.01
CA TYR A 120 1.27 -0.73 -2.21
C TYR A 120 -0.23 -0.84 -2.48
N LEU A 121 -0.74 0.24 -3.07
CA LEU A 121 -2.06 0.40 -3.64
C LEU A 121 -1.93 0.41 -5.16
N PRO A 122 -2.43 -0.62 -5.87
CA PRO A 122 -2.43 -0.64 -7.32
C PRO A 122 -3.21 0.54 -7.90
N LEU A 123 -2.60 1.29 -8.82
CA LEU A 123 -3.19 2.53 -9.34
C LEU A 123 -4.51 2.30 -10.08
N GLY A 124 -4.66 1.19 -10.81
CA GLY A 124 -5.93 0.82 -11.43
C GLY A 124 -7.08 0.62 -10.45
N ALA A 125 -6.82 -0.05 -9.33
CA ALA A 125 -7.80 -0.22 -8.25
C ALA A 125 -8.09 1.10 -7.52
N LEU A 126 -7.04 1.89 -7.28
CA LEU A 126 -7.14 3.19 -6.62
C LEU A 126 -8.03 4.15 -7.42
N GLY A 127 -7.87 4.20 -8.74
CA GLY A 127 -8.75 4.97 -9.61
C GLY A 127 -10.23 4.62 -9.46
N ARG A 128 -10.57 3.35 -9.23
CA ARG A 128 -11.95 2.93 -9.00
C ARG A 128 -12.46 3.29 -7.61
N ALA A 129 -11.60 3.19 -6.60
CA ALA A 129 -11.94 3.49 -5.21
C ALA A 129 -11.98 5.00 -4.91
N ASP A 130 -11.19 5.80 -5.62
CA ASP A 130 -11.16 7.26 -5.57
C ASP A 130 -10.98 7.84 -6.99
N PRO A 131 -12.08 8.14 -7.70
CA PRO A 131 -12.04 8.63 -9.08
C PRO A 131 -11.25 9.93 -9.29
N ARG A 132 -10.99 10.70 -8.22
CA ARG A 132 -10.15 11.91 -8.29
C ARG A 132 -8.71 11.58 -8.66
N SER A 133 -8.25 10.35 -8.38
CA SER A 133 -6.91 9.91 -8.76
C SER A 133 -6.79 9.71 -10.28
N HIS A 134 -7.82 9.21 -10.98
CA HIS A 134 -7.78 8.98 -12.45
C HIS A 134 -7.41 10.22 -13.26
N GLU A 135 -7.84 11.40 -12.81
CA GLU A 135 -7.59 12.68 -13.49
C GLU A 135 -6.09 13.02 -13.60
N HIS A 136 -5.23 12.34 -12.83
CA HIS A 136 -3.80 12.63 -12.71
C HIS A 136 -2.88 11.43 -13.01
N MET A 137 -3.43 10.26 -13.38
CA MET A 137 -2.65 9.01 -13.49
C MET A 137 -2.19 8.69 -14.92
N ALA A 138 -2.78 9.33 -15.93
CA ALA A 138 -2.46 9.10 -17.32
C ALA A 138 -1.30 10.00 -17.80
N GLY A 139 -0.07 9.58 -17.49
CA GLY A 139 1.13 10.18 -18.09
C GLY A 139 1.25 11.68 -17.89
N ASP A 140 0.71 12.20 -16.79
CA ASP A 140 0.85 13.59 -16.41
C ASP A 140 2.17 13.72 -15.62
N PRO A 141 3.25 14.26 -16.23
CA PRO A 141 4.47 14.57 -15.49
C PRO A 141 4.25 15.67 -14.46
N ASP A 142 3.13 16.38 -14.51
CA ASP A 142 2.79 17.41 -13.56
C ASP A 142 2.12 16.75 -12.34
N GLN A 143 2.97 16.14 -11.51
CA GLN A 143 2.82 16.12 -10.04
C GLN A 143 2.73 17.57 -9.56
N ASN A 144 1.61 18.22 -9.91
CA ASN A 144 1.31 19.57 -9.56
C ASN A 144 0.44 19.56 -8.31
N SER A 145 0.39 20.70 -7.63
CA SER A 145 -0.33 20.86 -6.36
C SER A 145 -1.83 20.51 -6.44
N ALA A 146 -2.42 20.36 -7.63
CA ALA A 146 -3.80 19.88 -7.77
C ALA A 146 -3.93 18.38 -7.44
N SER A 147 -2.91 17.57 -7.75
CA SER A 147 -2.87 16.15 -7.41
C SER A 147 -2.93 15.93 -5.88
N LEU A 148 -2.43 16.87 -5.09
CA LEU A 148 -2.47 16.81 -3.62
C LEU A 148 -3.89 16.73 -3.06
N ALA A 149 -4.92 17.16 -3.80
CA ALA A 149 -6.31 17.10 -3.36
C ALA A 149 -6.80 15.65 -3.15
N TRP A 150 -6.32 14.69 -3.95
CA TRP A 150 -6.62 13.28 -3.77
C TRP A 150 -5.51 12.55 -3.00
N ARG A 151 -4.25 12.95 -3.18
CA ARG A 151 -3.10 12.30 -2.54
C ARG A 151 -3.06 12.53 -1.04
N ARG A 152 -3.30 13.77 -0.56
CA ARG A 152 -3.08 14.11 0.85
C ARG A 152 -3.80 13.19 1.84
N PRO A 153 -5.10 12.86 1.68
CA PRO A 153 -5.75 11.91 2.57
C PRO A 153 -5.10 10.53 2.59
N ILE A 154 -4.58 10.07 1.45
CA ILE A 154 -3.87 8.78 1.33
C ILE A 154 -2.48 8.90 1.93
N ASP A 155 -1.75 9.98 1.67
CA ASP A 155 -0.43 10.21 2.24
C ASP A 155 -0.47 10.28 3.76
N ASP A 156 -1.42 11.03 4.32
CA ASP A 156 -1.61 11.16 5.76
C ASP A 156 -1.93 9.79 6.39
N TRP A 157 -2.76 8.99 5.71
CA TRP A 157 -3.07 7.63 6.14
C TRP A 157 -1.85 6.71 6.08
N LEU A 158 -1.09 6.72 4.99
CA LEU A 158 0.15 5.95 4.86
C LEU A 158 1.20 6.40 5.89
N ALA A 159 1.26 7.70 6.20
CA ALA A 159 2.12 8.24 7.24
C ALA A 159 1.72 7.72 8.63
N ASP A 160 0.42 7.68 8.93
CA ASP A 160 -0.11 7.08 10.15
C ASP A 160 0.22 5.58 10.25
N LEU A 161 0.18 4.84 9.14
CA LEU A 161 0.63 3.45 9.11
C LEU A 161 2.11 3.31 9.40
N GLY A 162 2.96 4.11 8.75
CA GLY A 162 4.39 4.14 9.02
C GLY A 162 4.71 4.51 10.47
N ALA A 163 3.98 5.45 11.06
CA ALA A 163 4.09 5.79 12.47
C ALA A 163 3.76 4.59 13.38
N ARG A 164 2.71 3.82 13.07
CA ARG A 164 2.35 2.61 13.82
C ARG A 164 3.40 1.51 13.67
N VAL A 165 3.95 1.32 12.47
CA VAL A 165 5.08 0.39 12.27
C VAL A 165 6.28 0.82 13.11
N TYR A 166 6.62 2.11 13.12
CA TYR A 166 7.75 2.64 13.89
C TYR A 166 7.62 2.38 15.39
N THR A 167 6.40 2.36 15.95
CA THR A 167 6.19 1.99 17.36
C THR A 167 6.52 0.53 17.68
N ALA A 168 6.48 -0.36 16.68
CA ALA A 168 6.78 -1.77 16.82
C ALA A 168 8.22 -2.10 16.41
N VAL A 169 8.73 -1.43 15.38
CA VAL A 169 10.01 -1.72 14.72
C VAL A 169 10.63 -0.42 14.19
N ASP A 170 11.86 -0.13 14.60
CA ASP A 170 12.63 0.98 14.03
C ASP A 170 12.95 0.72 12.55
N PHE A 171 12.80 1.75 11.72
CA PHE A 171 13.30 1.82 10.35
C PHE A 171 14.19 3.07 10.19
N ARG A 172 14.90 3.19 9.06
CA ARG A 172 15.85 4.29 8.77
C ARG A 172 15.20 5.45 8.02
N LEU A 173 14.31 5.14 7.09
CA LEU A 173 13.57 6.11 6.26
C LEU A 173 12.26 5.48 5.80
N GLY A 174 11.21 6.29 5.67
CA GLY A 174 9.99 5.90 4.97
C GLY A 174 9.65 6.88 3.87
N LEU A 175 9.18 6.37 2.74
CA LEU A 175 8.81 7.15 1.55
C LEU A 175 7.36 6.88 1.19
N ILE A 176 6.64 7.92 0.75
CA ILE A 176 5.24 7.84 0.35
C ILE A 176 5.06 8.46 -1.04
N GLY A 177 4.57 7.70 -2.00
CA GLY A 177 4.31 8.21 -3.35
C GLY A 177 4.20 7.13 -4.41
N ASN A 178 4.32 7.52 -5.68
CA ASN A 178 4.33 6.58 -6.80
C ASN A 178 5.70 5.91 -6.94
N GLU A 179 5.74 4.57 -6.82
CA GLU A 179 6.93 3.72 -7.05
C GLU A 179 8.21 4.32 -6.43
N VAL A 180 8.19 4.50 -5.10
CA VAL A 180 9.18 5.32 -4.38
C VAL A 180 10.33 4.54 -3.78
N SER A 181 10.22 3.20 -3.66
CA SER A 181 11.31 2.40 -3.13
C SER A 181 12.58 2.53 -3.99
N GLY A 182 13.73 2.67 -3.33
CA GLY A 182 15.03 2.84 -3.98
C GLY A 182 15.26 4.21 -4.68
N GLN A 183 14.30 5.15 -4.67
CA GLN A 183 14.52 6.50 -5.22
C GLN A 183 15.56 7.30 -4.41
N ILE A 184 15.54 7.12 -3.09
CA ILE A 184 16.49 7.69 -2.15
C ILE A 184 16.63 6.76 -0.94
N ASP A 185 17.83 6.65 -0.38
CA ASP A 185 18.10 5.86 0.82
C ASP A 185 18.47 6.78 1.99
N ALA A 186 18.43 6.25 3.21
CA ALA A 186 18.76 6.98 4.43
C ALA A 186 20.22 7.47 4.47
N THR A 187 21.13 6.86 3.69
CA THR A 187 22.54 7.25 3.63
C THR A 187 22.78 8.48 2.78
N THR A 188 21.95 8.68 1.77
CA THR A 188 21.98 9.78 0.81
C THR A 188 20.98 10.88 1.15
N PHE A 189 19.98 10.58 1.98
CA PHE A 189 18.99 11.55 2.46
C PHE A 189 19.64 12.65 3.30
N ALA A 190 19.69 13.87 2.74
CA ALA A 190 20.09 15.06 3.48
C ALA A 190 19.12 15.29 4.64
N ALA A 191 19.63 15.75 5.79
CA ALA A 191 18.84 15.87 7.02
C ALA A 191 17.55 16.72 6.86
N ASP A 192 17.50 17.59 5.86
CA ASP A 192 16.33 18.35 5.44
C ASP A 192 16.08 18.14 3.93
N PRO A 193 14.89 17.66 3.51
CA PRO A 193 14.54 17.58 2.10
C PRO A 193 14.33 19.00 1.52
N PRO A 194 14.41 19.16 0.19
CA PRO A 194 14.13 20.44 -0.46
C PRO A 194 12.72 20.95 -0.11
N THR A 195 12.54 22.28 -0.12
CA THR A 195 11.23 22.92 0.13
C THR A 195 10.12 22.40 -0.78
N HIS A 196 10.49 21.96 -1.98
CA HIS A 196 9.62 21.37 -2.98
C HIS A 196 10.02 19.91 -3.20
N HIS A 197 9.08 18.99 -2.96
CA HIS A 197 9.27 17.58 -3.18
C HIS A 197 7.93 16.89 -3.48
N SER A 198 7.99 15.92 -4.39
CA SER A 198 6.82 15.22 -4.89
C SER A 198 6.41 13.99 -4.07
N ILE A 199 7.19 13.60 -3.04
CA ILE A 199 6.93 12.41 -2.21
C ILE A 199 6.91 12.75 -0.72
N GLY A 200 6.11 12.04 0.06
CA GLY A 200 6.14 12.18 1.52
C GLY A 200 7.35 11.48 2.13
N TYR A 201 7.86 12.02 3.23
CA TYR A 201 8.96 11.43 4.00
C TYR A 201 8.56 11.13 5.44
N LEU A 202 8.98 9.98 5.95
CA LEU A 202 8.93 9.60 7.35
C LEU A 202 10.36 9.50 7.86
N ILE A 203 10.75 10.44 8.72
CA ILE A 203 12.14 10.64 9.14
C ILE A 203 12.25 10.37 10.64
N PRO A 204 12.86 9.25 11.05
CA PRO A 204 13.24 8.98 12.43
C PRO A 204 14.28 9.98 12.93
N ARG A 205 14.00 10.69 14.02
CA ARG A 205 14.92 11.60 14.72
C ARG A 205 14.70 11.53 16.23
N GLU A 206 15.76 11.27 16.98
CA GLU A 206 15.75 11.28 18.45
C GLU A 206 14.63 10.40 19.06
N GLY A 207 14.34 9.25 18.42
CA GLY A 207 13.30 8.32 18.84
C GLY A 207 11.87 8.76 18.52
N GLN A 208 11.70 9.81 17.71
CA GLN A 208 10.41 10.27 17.20
C GLN A 208 10.37 10.15 15.68
N LEU A 209 9.20 9.89 15.11
CA LEU A 209 8.99 9.88 13.67
C LEU A 209 8.41 11.23 13.23
N ARG A 210 9.14 11.94 12.36
CA ARG A 210 8.67 13.18 11.74
C ARG A 210 8.12 12.87 10.36
N TYR A 211 6.85 13.21 10.12
CA TYR A 211 6.25 13.18 8.79
C TYR A 211 6.42 14.53 8.08
N LEU A 212 6.92 14.50 6.85
CA LEU A 212 6.98 15.62 5.92
C LEU A 212 6.12 15.31 4.69
N PRO A 213 4.97 15.98 4.50
CA PRO A 213 4.06 15.71 3.40
C PRO A 213 4.60 16.23 2.07
N ALA A 214 4.32 15.51 0.96
CA ALA A 214 4.59 15.98 -0.40
C ALA A 214 4.01 17.39 -0.65
N THR A 215 4.74 18.27 -1.32
CA THR A 215 4.37 19.69 -1.50
C THR A 215 3.90 20.03 -2.92
N GLU A 216 4.10 19.13 -3.88
CA GLU A 216 3.72 19.26 -5.29
C GLU A 216 3.24 17.92 -5.86
#